data_AF-A0A3S4IHB3-F1
#
_entry.id   AF-A0A3S4IHB3-F1
#
_cell.length_a   1.000
_cell.length_b   1.000
_cell.length_c   1.000
_cell.angle_alpha   90.00
_cell.angle_beta   90.00
_cell.angle_gamma   90.00
#
_symmetry.space_group_name_H-M   'P 1'
#
loop_
_entity.id
_entity.type
_entity.pdbx_description
1 polymer ?
#
loop_
_entity_poly.entity_id
_entity_poly.type
_entity_poly.pdbx_seq_one_letter_code
_entity_poly.pdbx_strand_id
1 'polypeptide(L)'
;MKRIGITGLEREAMQDLIERAAPGRFSTQLVSDIDAANFVKRGELHYTIGGFRTGIGSALAIAVAVLGPEKCCTVASPGSPAREEQIARWVRDGKVAFGIAIENASQAVPLLMHYLDDA
;
A
#
# COMPACT_ATOMS: atom_id res chain seq x y z
N MET A 1 10.33 13.36 -3.06
CA MET A 1 9.00 12.84 -3.43
C MET A 1 9.02 11.34 -3.30
N LYS A 2 8.11 10.77 -2.51
CA LYS A 2 8.08 9.32 -2.25
C LYS A 2 7.47 8.59 -3.44
N ARG A 3 7.92 7.36 -3.69
CA ARG A 3 7.58 6.55 -4.87
C ARG A 3 6.77 5.33 -4.44
N ILE A 4 5.63 5.09 -5.08
CA ILE A 4 4.68 4.01 -4.75
C ILE A 4 4.49 3.10 -5.96
N GLY A 5 4.65 1.80 -5.76
CA GLY A 5 4.27 0.77 -6.72
C GLY A 5 2.86 0.26 -6.44
N ILE A 6 1.97 0.34 -7.43
CA ILE A 6 0.58 -0.08 -7.32
C ILE A 6 0.42 -1.46 -7.98
N THR A 7 -0.18 -2.39 -7.24
CA THR A 7 -0.29 -3.80 -7.63
C THR A 7 -1.70 -4.36 -7.38
N GLY A 8 -1.93 -5.60 -7.80
CA GLY A 8 -3.22 -6.28 -7.60
C GLY A 8 -4.33 -5.83 -8.57
N LEU A 9 -5.55 -5.80 -8.05
CA LEU A 9 -6.79 -5.47 -8.78
C LEU A 9 -7.07 -3.96 -8.76
N GLU A 10 -7.80 -3.48 -9.78
CA GLU A 10 -8.27 -2.08 -9.87
C GLU A 10 -7.14 -1.03 -9.68
N ARG A 11 -5.99 -1.30 -10.29
CA ARG A 11 -4.76 -0.52 -10.07
C ARG A 11 -4.89 0.93 -10.54
N GLU A 12 -5.58 1.17 -11.64
CA GLU A 12 -5.86 2.50 -12.17
C GLU A 12 -6.74 3.30 -11.20
N ALA A 13 -7.79 2.68 -10.64
CA ALA A 13 -8.65 3.31 -9.65
C ALA A 13 -7.90 3.60 -8.33
N MET A 14 -7.03 2.68 -7.90
CA MET A 14 -6.14 2.88 -6.76
C MET A 14 -5.18 4.07 -6.99
N GLN A 15 -4.65 4.19 -8.21
CA GLN A 15 -3.77 5.29 -8.60
C GLN A 15 -4.47 6.64 -8.52
N ASP A 16 -5.67 6.73 -9.12
CA ASP A 16 -6.50 7.93 -9.06
C ASP A 16 -6.85 8.31 -7.63
N LEU A 17 -7.13 7.31 -6.78
CA LEU A 17 -7.47 7.55 -5.38
C LEU A 17 -6.28 8.07 -4.57
N ILE A 18 -5.07 7.55 -4.81
CA ILE A 18 -3.83 8.06 -4.21
C ILE A 18 -3.59 9.52 -4.61
N GLU A 19 -3.72 9.84 -5.91
CA GLU A 19 -3.53 11.20 -6.40
C GLU A 19 -4.57 12.16 -5.82
N ARG A 20 -5.85 11.76 -5.72
CA ARG A 20 -6.89 12.57 -5.09
C ARG A 20 -6.67 12.77 -3.59
N ALA A 21 -6.17 11.75 -2.89
CA ALA A 21 -5.92 11.79 -1.47
C ALA A 21 -4.73 12.70 -1.11
N ALA A 22 -3.69 12.72 -1.95
CA ALA A 22 -2.49 13.52 -1.70
C ALA A 22 -1.90 14.08 -3.03
N PRO A 23 -2.56 15.11 -3.62
CA PRO A 23 -2.21 15.61 -4.95
C PRO A 23 -0.75 16.06 -5.04
N GLY A 24 -0.02 15.50 -6.00
CA GLY A 24 1.40 15.82 -6.24
C GLY A 24 2.38 15.45 -5.12
N ARG A 25 1.97 14.70 -4.08
CA ARG A 25 2.85 14.30 -2.96
C ARG A 25 3.61 13.00 -3.24
N PHE A 26 3.01 12.12 -4.05
CA PHE A 26 3.57 10.80 -4.39
C PHE A 26 3.71 10.61 -5.89
N SER A 27 4.76 9.93 -6.30
CA SER A 27 4.87 9.40 -7.67
C SER A 27 4.43 7.95 -7.67
N THR A 28 3.47 7.61 -8.52
CA THR A 28 2.87 6.28 -8.61
C THR A 28 3.26 5.59 -9.92
N GLN A 29 3.46 4.28 -9.85
CA GLN A 29 3.66 3.46 -11.04
C GLN A 29 2.91 2.14 -10.92
N LEU A 30 2.27 1.72 -12.02
CA LEU A 30 1.60 0.43 -12.10
C LEU A 30 2.63 -0.66 -12.42
N VAL A 31 2.81 -1.61 -11.52
CA VAL A 31 3.85 -2.65 -11.62
C VAL A 31 3.29 -4.01 -11.24
N SER A 32 4.01 -5.08 -11.56
CA SER A 32 3.66 -6.42 -11.11
C SER A 32 3.91 -6.58 -9.60
N ASP A 33 3.24 -7.53 -8.97
CA ASP A 33 3.40 -7.85 -7.55
C ASP A 33 4.88 -8.12 -7.18
N ILE A 34 5.58 -8.89 -8.04
CA ILE A 34 6.98 -9.28 -7.81
C ILE A 34 7.94 -8.12 -8.07
N ASP A 35 7.69 -7.31 -9.10
CA ASP A 35 8.55 -6.15 -9.39
C ASP A 35 8.43 -5.11 -8.29
N ALA A 36 7.20 -4.83 -7.81
CA ALA A 36 6.99 -3.88 -6.73
C ALA A 36 7.78 -4.27 -5.47
N ALA A 37 7.68 -5.53 -5.05
CA ALA A 37 8.41 -6.03 -3.88
C ALA A 37 9.93 -5.94 -4.09
N ASN A 38 10.42 -6.30 -5.28
CA ASN A 38 11.84 -6.19 -5.61
C ASN A 38 12.34 -4.74 -5.67
N PHE A 39 11.57 -3.82 -6.22
CA PHE A 39 11.91 -2.39 -6.25
C PHE A 39 11.98 -1.80 -4.85
N VAL A 40 11.06 -2.16 -3.95
CA VAL A 40 11.14 -1.75 -2.54
C VAL A 40 12.39 -2.33 -1.89
N LYS A 41 12.70 -3.61 -2.10
CA LYS A 41 13.90 -4.26 -1.57
C LYS A 41 15.20 -3.57 -2.00
N ARG A 42 15.24 -3.03 -3.22
CA ARG A 42 16.38 -2.30 -3.79
C ARG A 42 16.37 -0.79 -3.51
N GLY A 43 15.35 -0.27 -2.84
CA GLY A 43 15.22 1.18 -2.56
C GLY A 43 14.80 2.02 -3.77
N GLU A 44 14.32 1.40 -4.84
CA GLU A 44 13.77 2.07 -6.03
C GLU A 44 12.32 2.53 -5.83
N LEU A 45 11.59 1.84 -4.94
CA LEU A 45 10.29 2.28 -4.44
C LEU A 45 10.39 2.50 -2.93
N HIS A 46 9.61 3.45 -2.42
CA HIS A 46 9.46 3.64 -0.98
C HIS A 46 8.39 2.69 -0.44
N TYR A 47 7.28 2.55 -1.17
CA TYR A 47 6.14 1.74 -0.75
C TYR A 47 5.56 0.93 -1.90
N THR A 48 4.85 -0.14 -1.56
CA THR A 48 3.94 -0.84 -2.47
C THR A 48 2.55 -0.95 -1.85
N ILE A 49 1.53 -0.69 -2.68
CA ILE A 49 0.12 -0.74 -2.27
C ILE A 49 -0.62 -1.66 -3.22
N GLY A 50 -1.20 -2.73 -2.68
CA GLY A 50 -1.88 -3.78 -3.46
C GLY A 50 -3.36 -3.87 -3.13
N GLY A 51 -4.22 -3.79 -4.13
CA GLY A 51 -5.67 -3.97 -4.00
C GLY A 51 -6.09 -5.42 -4.24
N PHE A 52 -6.84 -6.04 -3.32
CA PHE A 52 -7.45 -7.37 -3.52
C PHE A 52 -8.83 -7.46 -2.88
N ARG A 53 -9.58 -8.54 -3.15
CA ARG A 53 -10.88 -8.75 -2.48
C ARG A 53 -10.74 -8.98 -0.96
N THR A 54 -9.67 -9.64 -0.52
CA THR A 54 -9.44 -9.97 0.90
C THR A 54 -8.45 -9.04 1.60
N GLY A 55 -7.79 -8.14 0.87
CA GLY A 55 -6.75 -7.25 1.40
C GLY A 55 -5.36 -7.88 1.59
N ILE A 56 -5.19 -9.19 1.40
CA ILE A 56 -3.86 -9.83 1.34
C ILE A 56 -3.51 -10.11 -0.13
N GLY A 57 -4.30 -10.97 -0.78
CA GLY A 57 -4.09 -11.35 -2.18
C GLY A 57 -2.70 -11.88 -2.53
N SER A 58 -2.43 -12.00 -3.83
CA SER A 58 -1.11 -12.42 -4.32
C SER A 58 -0.04 -11.37 -4.03
N ALA A 59 -0.37 -10.07 -4.11
CA ALA A 59 0.65 -9.04 -3.95
C ALA A 59 1.23 -9.00 -2.54
N LEU A 60 0.41 -9.07 -1.50
CA LEU A 60 0.94 -9.04 -0.14
C LEU A 60 1.67 -10.35 0.19
N ALA A 61 1.21 -11.49 -0.33
CA ALA A 61 1.92 -12.76 -0.16
C ALA A 61 3.33 -12.71 -0.79
N ILE A 62 3.44 -12.16 -2.00
CA ILE A 62 4.73 -11.96 -2.68
C ILE A 62 5.59 -10.95 -1.91
N ALA A 63 5.01 -9.84 -1.46
CA ALA A 63 5.72 -8.84 -0.66
C ALA A 63 6.27 -9.45 0.64
N VAL A 64 5.49 -10.27 1.35
CA VAL A 64 5.93 -10.98 2.56
C VAL A 64 7.09 -11.92 2.25
N ALA A 65 7.03 -12.65 1.14
CA ALA A 65 8.10 -13.57 0.74
C ALA A 65 9.42 -12.84 0.39
N VAL A 66 9.34 -11.63 -0.17
CA VAL A 66 10.51 -10.88 -0.65
C VAL A 66 11.09 -9.94 0.41
N LEU A 67 10.22 -9.28 1.19
CA LEU A 67 10.56 -8.20 2.13
C LEU A 67 10.48 -8.63 3.60
N GLY A 68 9.84 -9.76 3.89
CA GLY A 68 9.59 -10.23 5.26
C GLY A 68 8.24 -9.75 5.82
N PRO A 69 7.58 -10.55 6.69
CA PRO A 69 6.28 -10.22 7.27
C PRO A 69 6.29 -8.96 8.14
N GLU A 70 7.44 -8.60 8.71
CA GLU A 70 7.62 -7.38 9.50
C GLU A 70 7.44 -6.12 8.66
N LYS A 71 7.73 -6.17 7.36
CA LYS A 71 7.60 -5.06 6.41
C LYS A 71 6.23 -4.92 5.78
N CYS A 72 5.33 -5.89 6.02
CA CYS A 72 4.03 -5.96 5.37
C CYS A 72 2.87 -5.82 6.36
N CYS A 73 1.74 -5.26 5.93
CA CYS A 73 0.47 -5.36 6.63
C CYS A 73 -0.73 -5.25 5.68
N THR A 74 -1.88 -5.74 6.13
CA THR A 74 -3.17 -5.45 5.52
C THR A 74 -3.80 -4.28 6.26
N VAL A 75 -4.04 -3.18 5.55
CA VAL A 75 -4.60 -1.94 6.11
C VAL A 75 -6.10 -2.05 6.33
N ALA A 76 -6.79 -2.72 5.40
CA ALA A 76 -8.22 -2.99 5.51
C ALA A 76 -8.54 -4.34 4.89
N SER A 77 -9.42 -5.10 5.54
CA SER A 77 -9.94 -6.38 5.06
C SER A 77 -11.47 -6.38 5.14
N PRO A 78 -12.17 -7.33 4.48
CA PRO A 78 -13.62 -7.46 4.64
C PRO A 78 -14.01 -7.58 6.11
N GLY A 79 -14.96 -6.74 6.56
CA GLY A 79 -15.42 -6.68 7.95
C GLY A 79 -14.44 -6.02 8.95
N SER A 80 -13.25 -5.62 8.53
CA SER A 80 -12.29 -4.88 9.35
C SER A 80 -11.82 -3.61 8.62
N PRO A 81 -12.49 -2.46 8.87
CA PRO A 81 -12.12 -1.21 8.23
C PRO A 81 -10.75 -0.71 8.70
N ALA A 82 -10.19 0.21 7.92
CA ALA A 82 -8.96 0.90 8.29
C ALA A 82 -9.15 1.66 9.62
N ARG A 83 -8.18 1.50 10.53
CA ARG A 83 -8.13 2.23 11.80
C ARG A 83 -6.90 3.13 11.82
N GLU A 84 -7.13 4.39 12.15
CA GLU A 84 -6.13 5.43 12.05
C GLU A 84 -4.91 5.16 12.94
N GLU A 85 -5.15 4.79 14.20
CA GLU A 85 -4.10 4.52 15.18
C GLU A 85 -3.23 3.33 14.75
N GLN A 86 -3.83 2.36 14.07
CA GLN A 86 -3.15 1.18 13.57
C GLN A 86 -2.27 1.52 12.35
N ILE A 87 -2.76 2.35 11.44
CA ILE A 87 -1.99 2.88 10.31
C ILE A 87 -0.80 3.69 10.83
N ALA A 88 -1.02 4.64 11.74
CA ALA A 88 0.03 5.46 12.32
C ALA A 88 1.13 4.60 12.96
N ARG A 89 0.74 3.54 13.67
CA ARG A 89 1.68 2.57 14.26
C ARG A 89 2.47 1.83 13.18
N TRP A 90 1.81 1.30 12.16
CA TRP A 90 2.49 0.54 11.10
C TRP A 90 3.49 1.37 10.31
N VAL A 91 3.14 2.62 10.01
CA VAL A 91 4.06 3.55 9.35
C VAL A 91 5.27 3.82 10.24
N ARG A 92 5.06 4.07 11.55
CA ARG A 92 6.15 4.23 12.53
C ARG A 92 7.03 2.98 12.67
N ASP A 93 6.42 1.79 12.62
CA ASP A 93 7.12 0.50 12.67
C ASP A 93 7.90 0.21 11.36
N GLY A 94 7.86 1.12 10.37
CA GLY A 94 8.64 1.03 9.15
C GLY A 94 8.10 0.00 8.16
N LYS A 95 6.77 -0.22 8.17
CA LYS A 95 6.11 -1.03 7.14
C LYS A 95 6.11 -0.30 5.80
N VAL A 96 6.29 -1.07 4.73
CA VAL A 96 6.46 -0.53 3.38
C VAL A 96 5.58 -1.21 2.33
N ALA A 97 4.96 -2.35 2.65
CA ALA A 97 4.03 -3.04 1.78
C ALA A 97 2.64 -3.12 2.42
N PHE A 98 1.64 -2.55 1.74
CA PHE A 98 0.29 -2.37 2.28
C PHE A 98 -0.73 -3.06 1.37
N GLY A 99 -1.44 -4.04 1.93
CA GLY A 99 -2.56 -4.69 1.26
C GLY A 99 -3.89 -4.03 1.66
N ILE A 100 -4.79 -3.83 0.69
CA ILE A 100 -6.07 -3.15 0.91
C ILE A 100 -7.19 -3.94 0.24
N ALA A 101 -8.27 -4.20 0.98
CA ALA A 101 -9.50 -4.70 0.39
C ALA A 101 -10.11 -3.62 -0.53
N ILE A 102 -10.34 -3.92 -1.80
CA ILE A 102 -10.82 -2.95 -2.81
C ILE A 102 -12.09 -2.20 -2.37
N GLU A 103 -13.01 -2.91 -1.69
CA GLU A 103 -14.24 -2.36 -1.13
C GLU A 103 -14.00 -1.28 -0.06
N ASN A 104 -12.85 -1.34 0.62
CA ASN A 104 -12.46 -0.42 1.69
C ASN A 104 -11.42 0.60 1.22
N ALA A 105 -11.00 0.57 -0.04
CA ALA A 105 -9.92 1.41 -0.54
C ALA A 105 -10.23 2.90 -0.39
N SER A 106 -11.45 3.33 -0.71
CA SER A 106 -11.91 4.72 -0.62
C SER A 106 -11.76 5.34 0.77
N GLN A 107 -11.85 4.52 1.84
CA GLN A 107 -11.65 4.95 3.22
C GLN A 107 -10.20 4.77 3.67
N ALA A 108 -9.54 3.69 3.26
CA ALA A 108 -8.20 3.33 3.72
C ALA A 108 -7.10 4.19 3.10
N VAL A 109 -7.19 4.50 1.80
CA VAL A 109 -6.13 5.20 1.06
C VAL A 109 -5.91 6.61 1.57
N PRO A 110 -6.94 7.46 1.80
CA PRO A 110 -6.73 8.81 2.33
C PRO A 110 -5.98 8.81 3.67
N LEU A 111 -6.36 7.93 4.59
CA LEU A 111 -5.70 7.78 5.89
C LEU A 111 -4.25 7.31 5.71
N LEU A 112 -4.03 6.29 4.88
CA LEU A 112 -2.68 5.78 4.62
C LEU A 112 -1.78 6.86 4.01
N MET A 113 -2.27 7.62 3.03
CA MET A 113 -1.49 8.67 2.38
C MET A 113 -1.09 9.79 3.35
N HIS A 114 -2.00 10.19 4.24
CA HIS A 114 -1.70 11.18 5.28
C HIS A 114 -0.48 10.77 6.11
N TYR A 115 -0.48 9.54 6.66
CA TYR A 115 0.63 9.07 7.49
C TYR A 115 1.91 8.81 6.68
N LEU A 116 1.79 8.33 5.44
CA LEU A 116 2.96 8.11 4.59
C LEU A 116 3.60 9.40 4.10
N ASP A 117 2.89 10.52 4.06
CA ASP A 117 3.45 11.82 3.67
C ASP A 117 4.34 12.38 4.78
N ASP A 118 3.92 12.22 6.03
CA ASP A 118 4.61 12.73 7.23
C ASP A 118 5.83 11.89 7.68
N ALA A 119 5.98 10.66 7.18
CA ALA A 119 6.99 9.68 7.64
C ALA A 119 8.40 9.82 7.04
#